data_AF-A0A6A3E3S5-F1
#
_entry.id   AF-A0A6A3E3S5-F1
#
_cell.length_a   1.000
_cell.length_b   1.000
_cell.length_c   1.000
_cell.angle_alpha   90.00
_cell.angle_beta   90.00
_cell.angle_gamma   90.00
#
_symmetry.space_group_name_H-M   'P 1'
#
loop_
_entity.id
_entity.type
_entity.pdbx_description
1 polymer ?
#
loop_
_entity_poly.entity_id
_entity_poly.type
_entity_poly.pdbx_seq_one_letter_code
_entity_poly.pdbx_strand_id
1 'polypeptide(L)'
;MTILHEPEKFAKECTSLGEWRVGDVHMIPYIFRFMRTLGGCTVDGKIFWRLEEKQVVEVLMDGWFRESTADNINVHANKKSILIGSPGIGKSTVLCVLAFCLVLKYQKNVLVYRRLKMLDQESCLFYLGYEDGRVVQFTVQRCESKTAVDIYNELIRQHGIAIVWLLLDGFHYPDIPEGLETFKLLATSQPVDLKSQERVYAYCCLLSSWSKKDLWSLGNLIHKFGADEMDERYYYSGGSVREFTLDTSEEIRKTIDDAVSGMEELSIVSRMVIGDAGPVT
;
A
#
# COMPACT_ATOMS: atom_id res chain seq x y z
N MET A 1 10.20 1.07 -23.04
CA MET A 1 10.70 0.69 -21.70
C MET A 1 12.18 1.03 -21.61
N THR A 2 12.72 1.18 -20.41
CA THR A 2 14.17 1.44 -20.19
C THR A 2 14.74 0.39 -19.25
N ILE A 3 16.06 0.17 -19.27
CA ILE A 3 16.71 -0.79 -18.35
C ILE A 3 16.72 -0.18 -16.94
N LEU A 4 16.34 -0.98 -15.94
CA LEU A 4 16.56 -0.62 -14.54
C LEU A 4 18.07 -0.72 -14.26
N HIS A 5 18.71 0.40 -13.97
CA HIS A 5 20.12 0.43 -13.62
C HIS A 5 20.35 -0.15 -12.22
N GLU A 6 21.40 -0.97 -12.07
CA GLU A 6 21.83 -1.57 -10.81
C GLU A 6 20.75 -2.40 -10.09
N PRO A 7 20.07 -3.35 -10.77
CA PRO A 7 18.98 -4.15 -10.21
C PRO A 7 19.41 -4.96 -8.98
N GLU A 8 20.69 -5.32 -8.88
CA GLU A 8 21.27 -5.99 -7.72
C GLU A 8 21.21 -5.15 -6.43
N LYS A 9 21.18 -3.82 -6.55
CA LYS A 9 21.05 -2.93 -5.40
C LYS A 9 19.62 -2.90 -4.87
N PHE A 10 18.63 -2.84 -5.76
CA PHE A 10 17.22 -3.02 -5.39
C PHE A 10 16.98 -4.41 -4.80
N ALA A 11 17.63 -5.45 -5.34
CA ALA A 11 17.45 -6.81 -4.85
C ALA A 11 17.87 -6.94 -3.38
N LYS A 12 19.03 -6.38 -3.01
CA LYS A 12 19.51 -6.34 -1.61
C LYS A 12 18.51 -5.68 -0.65
N GLU A 13 17.66 -4.79 -1.15
CA GLU A 13 16.65 -4.05 -0.36
C GLU A 13 15.33 -4.80 -0.19
N CYS A 14 15.08 -5.91 -0.89
CA CYS A 14 13.74 -6.53 -0.85
C CYS A 14 13.70 -8.05 -0.99
N THR A 15 14.74 -8.73 -1.49
CA THR A 15 14.66 -10.19 -1.73
C THR A 15 14.67 -11.02 -0.44
N SER A 16 15.20 -10.48 0.65
CA SER A 16 15.22 -11.07 1.99
C SER A 16 14.07 -10.58 2.88
N LEU A 17 12.99 -10.02 2.32
CA LEU A 17 11.89 -9.42 3.08
C LEU A 17 11.29 -10.34 4.17
N GLY A 18 11.21 -11.66 3.93
CA GLY A 18 10.73 -12.63 4.92
C GLY A 18 11.73 -12.93 6.06
N GLU A 19 13.01 -12.60 5.85
CA GLU A 19 14.10 -12.79 6.81
C GLU A 19 14.38 -11.52 7.63
N TRP A 20 13.74 -10.40 7.27
CA TRP A 20 13.87 -9.15 8.00
C TRP A 20 13.50 -9.32 9.46
N ARG A 21 14.41 -8.90 10.33
CA ARG A 21 14.23 -8.98 11.77
C ARG A 21 13.20 -7.95 12.21
N VAL A 22 12.22 -8.42 12.98
CA VAL A 22 11.22 -7.58 13.63
C VAL A 22 11.89 -6.72 14.69
N GLY A 23 11.53 -5.44 14.73
CA GLY A 23 12.10 -4.45 15.64
C GLY A 23 13.36 -3.76 15.12
N ASP A 24 13.86 -4.14 13.94
CA ASP A 24 15.02 -3.51 13.31
C ASP A 24 14.59 -2.48 12.26
N VAL A 25 15.51 -1.56 11.95
CA VAL A 25 15.38 -0.61 10.84
C VAL A 25 16.09 -1.16 9.62
N HIS A 26 15.36 -1.28 8.52
CA HIS A 26 15.86 -1.74 7.23
C HIS A 26 15.99 -0.58 6.25
N MET A 27 17.05 -0.60 5.46
CA MET A 27 17.39 0.47 4.52
C MET A 27 16.91 0.08 3.11
N ILE A 28 16.14 0.97 2.49
CA ILE A 28 15.66 0.85 1.11
C ILE A 28 15.93 2.11 0.25
N PRO A 29 17.14 2.72 0.29
CA PRO A 29 17.43 3.97 -0.41
C PRO A 29 17.19 3.96 -1.93
N TYR A 30 17.38 2.83 -2.64
CA TYR A 30 17.17 2.74 -4.09
C TYR A 30 15.67 2.70 -4.42
N ILE A 31 14.88 1.88 -3.72
CA ILE A 31 13.42 1.88 -3.83
C ILE A 31 12.86 3.26 -3.48
N PHE A 32 13.32 3.86 -2.37
CA PHE A 32 12.90 5.21 -1.96
C PHE A 32 13.14 6.26 -3.06
N ARG A 33 14.35 6.28 -3.64
CA ARG A 33 14.69 7.22 -4.73
C ARG A 33 13.82 7.01 -5.96
N PHE A 34 13.56 5.75 -6.33
CA PHE A 34 12.67 5.42 -7.45
C PHE A 34 11.24 5.92 -7.19
N MET A 35 10.73 5.70 -5.98
CA MET A 35 9.35 6.04 -5.62
C MET A 35 9.11 7.53 -5.38
N ARG A 36 10.15 8.36 -5.25
CA ARG A 36 10.06 9.77 -4.86
C ARG A 36 9.09 10.59 -5.73
N THR A 37 9.05 10.33 -7.03
CA THR A 37 8.17 11.05 -7.98
C THR A 37 6.86 10.32 -8.28
N LEU A 38 6.58 9.24 -7.55
CA LEU A 38 5.45 8.33 -7.71
C LEU A 38 4.62 8.25 -6.42
N GLY A 39 4.53 9.36 -5.70
CA GLY A 39 3.83 9.46 -4.40
C GLY A 39 4.64 8.97 -3.20
N GLY A 40 5.89 8.55 -3.38
CA GLY A 40 6.76 8.09 -2.30
C GLY A 40 6.31 6.76 -1.68
N CYS A 41 7.17 6.20 -0.83
CA CYS A 41 6.84 5.02 -0.02
C CYS A 41 7.43 5.08 1.39
N THR A 42 8.46 5.90 1.61
CA THR A 42 9.06 6.26 2.89
C THR A 42 9.56 7.70 2.80
N VAL A 43 9.89 8.32 3.94
CA VAL A 43 10.42 9.70 3.98
C VAL A 43 11.93 9.78 3.71
N ASP A 44 12.70 8.77 4.12
CA ASP A 44 14.16 8.82 4.09
C ASP A 44 14.82 7.51 3.64
N GLY A 45 14.04 6.59 3.08
CA GLY A 45 14.54 5.26 2.70
C GLY A 45 14.77 4.33 3.88
N LYS A 46 14.16 4.57 5.03
CA LYS A 46 14.19 3.65 6.18
C LYS A 46 12.79 3.05 6.44
N ILE A 47 12.78 1.81 6.90
CA ILE A 47 11.56 1.10 7.34
C ILE A 47 11.84 0.48 8.70
N PHE A 48 11.07 0.87 9.73
CA PHE A 48 10.99 0.08 10.95
C PHE A 48 10.06 -1.12 10.71
N TRP A 49 10.57 -2.33 10.89
CA TRP A 49 9.84 -3.55 10.53
C TRP A 49 9.14 -4.16 11.74
N ARG A 50 7.79 -4.17 11.75
CA ARG A 50 7.03 -4.75 12.87
C ARG A 50 6.64 -6.20 12.60
N LEU A 51 6.08 -6.82 13.62
CA LEU A 51 5.53 -8.16 13.52
C LEU A 51 4.39 -8.21 12.51
N GLU A 52 3.55 -7.17 12.46
CA GLU A 52 2.40 -7.09 11.57
C GLU A 52 2.80 -7.06 10.10
N GLU A 53 3.79 -6.23 9.71
CA GLU A 53 4.29 -6.25 8.32
C GLU A 53 4.89 -7.61 7.97
N LYS A 54 5.65 -8.23 8.91
CA LYS A 54 6.21 -9.56 8.70
C LYS A 54 5.12 -10.61 8.45
N GLN A 55 4.11 -10.66 9.30
CA GLN A 55 3.00 -11.63 9.19
C GLN A 55 2.21 -11.45 7.89
N VAL A 56 1.94 -10.19 7.51
CA VAL A 56 1.28 -9.89 6.23
C VAL A 56 2.12 -10.39 5.07
N VAL A 57 3.42 -10.08 5.04
CA VAL A 57 4.31 -10.54 3.97
C VAL A 57 4.39 -12.06 3.92
N GLU A 58 4.49 -12.74 5.07
CA GLU A 58 4.51 -14.19 5.15
C GLU A 58 3.23 -14.81 4.57
N VAL A 59 2.04 -14.31 4.94
CA VAL A 59 0.76 -14.81 4.40
C VAL A 59 0.66 -14.58 2.89
N LEU A 60 1.08 -13.40 2.40
CA LEU A 60 1.06 -13.08 0.97
C LEU A 60 2.01 -13.99 0.20
N MET A 61 3.26 -14.12 0.65
CA MET A 61 4.28 -14.93 -0.01
C MET A 61 3.92 -16.43 0.02
N ASP A 62 3.44 -16.94 1.15
CA ASP A 62 2.94 -18.31 1.26
C ASP A 62 1.79 -18.55 0.28
N GLY A 63 0.79 -17.68 0.30
CA GLY A 63 -0.37 -17.79 -0.57
C GLY A 63 -0.05 -17.69 -2.06
N TRP A 64 1.01 -16.99 -2.43
CA TRP A 64 1.42 -16.79 -3.81
C TRP A 64 2.35 -17.87 -4.36
N PHE A 65 3.24 -18.43 -3.53
CA PHE A 65 4.35 -19.23 -4.02
C PHE A 65 4.48 -20.61 -3.37
N ARG A 66 3.85 -20.88 -2.22
CA ARG A 66 3.90 -22.22 -1.62
C ARG A 66 3.07 -23.20 -2.45
N GLU A 67 3.67 -24.33 -2.81
CA GLU A 67 2.97 -25.44 -3.43
C GLU A 67 2.03 -26.14 -2.44
N SER A 68 0.84 -26.54 -2.91
CA SER A 68 -0.06 -27.38 -2.13
C SER A 68 0.52 -28.79 -2.01
N THR A 69 0.45 -29.36 -0.82
CA THR A 69 0.76 -30.77 -0.56
C THR A 69 -0.49 -31.51 -0.12
N ALA A 70 -0.45 -32.84 -0.07
CA ALA A 70 -1.59 -33.66 0.35
C ALA A 70 -2.07 -33.31 1.77
N ASP A 71 -1.14 -32.97 2.67
CA ASP A 71 -1.43 -32.68 4.08
C ASP A 71 -1.56 -31.18 4.38
N ASN A 72 -1.18 -30.31 3.44
CA ASN A 72 -1.21 -28.85 3.63
C ASN A 72 -1.54 -28.14 2.32
N ILE A 73 -2.84 -27.91 2.11
CA ILE A 73 -3.39 -27.20 0.95
C ILE A 73 -3.08 -25.70 1.08
N ASN A 74 -2.58 -25.09 0.01
CA ASN A 74 -2.50 -23.63 -0.09
C ASN A 74 -3.88 -23.05 -0.40
N VAL A 75 -4.62 -22.69 0.66
CA VAL A 75 -5.97 -22.11 0.56
C VAL A 75 -6.02 -20.74 -0.09
N HIS A 76 -4.87 -20.09 -0.30
CA HIS A 76 -4.73 -18.77 -0.92
C HIS A 76 -4.17 -18.84 -2.34
N ALA A 77 -3.81 -20.03 -2.83
CA ALA A 77 -3.31 -20.23 -4.19
C ALA A 77 -4.31 -19.66 -5.21
N ASN A 78 -3.79 -18.93 -6.19
CA ASN A 78 -4.54 -18.29 -7.28
C ASN A 78 -5.62 -17.27 -6.83
N LYS A 79 -5.67 -16.88 -5.55
CA LYS A 79 -6.57 -15.81 -5.09
C LYS A 79 -5.95 -14.43 -5.26
N LYS A 80 -6.82 -13.42 -5.34
CA LYS A 80 -6.50 -12.00 -5.18
C LYS A 80 -6.27 -11.70 -3.69
N SER A 81 -5.25 -10.92 -3.40
CA SER A 81 -4.94 -10.48 -2.04
C SER A 81 -5.43 -9.04 -1.85
N ILE A 82 -6.09 -8.75 -0.73
CA ILE A 82 -6.58 -7.40 -0.42
C ILE A 82 -6.03 -6.98 0.93
N LEU A 83 -5.03 -6.11 0.93
CA LEU A 83 -4.43 -5.52 2.12
C LEU A 83 -5.29 -4.33 2.59
N ILE A 84 -6.00 -4.54 3.69
CA ILE A 84 -6.87 -3.54 4.33
C ILE A 84 -6.23 -2.96 5.59
N GLY A 85 -6.66 -1.78 6.01
CA GLY A 85 -6.25 -1.15 7.27
C GLY A 85 -6.36 0.36 7.22
N SER A 86 -6.34 1.05 8.36
CA SER A 86 -6.56 2.50 8.43
C SER A 86 -5.60 3.32 7.54
N PRO A 87 -5.99 4.51 7.06
CA PRO A 87 -5.08 5.40 6.34
C PRO A 87 -3.77 5.66 7.10
N GLY A 88 -2.66 5.79 6.37
CA GLY A 88 -1.39 6.23 6.96
C GLY A 88 -0.59 5.18 7.75
N ILE A 89 -1.01 3.92 7.82
CA ILE A 89 -0.31 2.86 8.58
C ILE A 89 0.83 2.14 7.82
N GLY A 90 1.12 2.51 6.56
CA GLY A 90 2.23 1.90 5.78
C GLY A 90 1.87 0.82 4.76
N LYS A 91 0.58 0.61 4.44
CA LYS A 91 0.15 -0.38 3.42
C LYS A 91 0.83 -0.17 2.05
N SER A 92 0.87 1.07 1.59
CA SER A 92 1.50 1.43 0.32
C SER A 92 3.00 1.15 0.32
N THR A 93 3.68 1.35 1.46
CA THR A 93 5.09 1.01 1.65
C THR A 93 5.32 -0.48 1.46
N VAL A 94 4.52 -1.32 2.13
CA VAL A 94 4.58 -2.79 1.97
C VAL A 94 4.35 -3.18 0.51
N LEU A 95 3.31 -2.65 -0.13
CA LEU A 95 3.02 -2.93 -1.55
C LEU A 95 4.18 -2.55 -2.47
N CYS A 96 4.80 -1.38 -2.28
CA CYS A 96 5.92 -0.95 -3.10
C CYS A 96 7.13 -1.88 -2.94
N VAL A 97 7.53 -2.21 -1.71
CA VAL A 97 8.66 -3.15 -1.48
C VAL A 97 8.37 -4.53 -2.06
N LEU A 98 7.12 -5.00 -1.93
CA LEU A 98 6.66 -6.24 -2.56
C LEU A 98 6.76 -6.21 -4.08
N ALA A 99 6.41 -5.09 -4.74
CA ALA A 99 6.51 -4.96 -6.19
C ALA A 99 7.94 -5.22 -6.70
N PHE A 100 8.95 -4.66 -6.03
CA PHE A 100 10.36 -4.93 -6.35
C PHE A 100 10.75 -6.38 -6.05
N CYS A 101 10.33 -6.91 -4.91
CA CYS A 101 10.62 -8.30 -4.52
C CYS A 101 10.05 -9.30 -5.54
N LEU A 102 8.81 -9.10 -5.99
CA LEU A 102 8.13 -9.95 -6.97
C LEU A 102 8.91 -10.05 -8.29
N VAL A 103 9.45 -8.94 -8.78
CA VAL A 103 10.22 -8.93 -10.03
C VAL A 103 11.61 -9.51 -9.82
N LEU A 104 12.32 -9.07 -8.77
CA LEU A 104 13.73 -9.36 -8.56
C LEU A 104 14.00 -10.76 -8.00
N LYS A 105 13.05 -11.32 -7.24
CA LYS A 105 13.16 -12.67 -6.67
C LYS A 105 12.34 -13.69 -7.42
N TYR A 106 11.11 -13.34 -7.79
CA TYR A 106 10.12 -14.29 -8.31
C TYR A 106 9.87 -14.15 -9.81
N GLN A 107 10.57 -13.24 -10.49
CA GLN A 107 10.46 -13.00 -11.94
C GLN A 107 9.01 -12.81 -12.41
N LYS A 108 8.19 -12.17 -11.58
CA LYS A 108 6.85 -11.71 -11.97
C LYS A 108 6.97 -10.30 -12.48
N ASN A 109 6.45 -10.04 -13.68
CA ASN A 109 6.38 -8.68 -14.21
C ASN A 109 5.27 -7.96 -13.46
N VAL A 110 5.55 -6.78 -12.91
CA VAL A 110 4.63 -6.07 -12.04
C VAL A 110 4.27 -4.73 -12.64
N LEU A 111 2.97 -4.50 -12.79
CA LEU A 111 2.39 -3.19 -13.06
C LEU A 111 1.76 -2.69 -11.77
N VAL A 112 2.18 -1.52 -11.29
CA VAL A 112 1.58 -0.87 -10.13
C VAL A 112 0.84 0.37 -10.57
N TYR A 113 -0.45 0.45 -10.26
CA TYR A 113 -1.26 1.64 -10.47
C TYR A 113 -1.71 2.19 -9.12
N ARG A 114 -1.35 3.45 -8.85
CA ARG A 114 -1.55 4.11 -7.55
C ARG A 114 -2.47 5.30 -7.72
N ARG A 115 -3.54 5.36 -6.93
CA ARG A 115 -4.39 6.52 -6.78
C ARG A 115 -3.91 7.36 -5.61
N LEU A 116 -3.24 8.47 -5.91
CA LEU A 116 -2.77 9.42 -4.91
C LEU A 116 -3.90 10.39 -4.57
N LYS A 117 -4.03 10.75 -3.29
CA LYS A 117 -5.07 11.68 -2.78
C LYS A 117 -4.46 12.94 -2.16
N MET A 118 -3.36 13.44 -2.71
CA MET A 118 -2.76 14.71 -2.29
C MET A 118 -3.15 15.82 -3.26
N LEU A 119 -3.34 17.05 -2.74
CA LEU A 119 -3.43 18.27 -3.55
C LEU A 119 -2.22 18.26 -4.51
N ASP A 120 -2.49 18.31 -5.82
CA ASP A 120 -1.52 18.28 -6.93
C ASP A 120 -0.86 16.93 -7.30
N GLN A 121 -1.23 15.81 -6.66
CA GLN A 121 -0.81 14.48 -7.10
C GLN A 121 -1.98 13.66 -7.63
N GLU A 122 -2.00 13.51 -8.96
CA GLU A 122 -2.90 12.59 -9.65
C GLU A 122 -2.38 11.15 -9.58
N SER A 123 -3.21 10.21 -10.02
CA SER A 123 -2.82 8.80 -10.11
C SER A 123 -1.50 8.63 -10.87
N CYS A 124 -0.70 7.66 -10.48
CA CYS A 124 0.55 7.34 -11.17
C CYS A 124 0.68 5.83 -11.37
N LEU A 125 1.51 5.47 -12.33
CA LEU A 125 1.71 4.08 -12.72
C LEU A 125 3.20 3.83 -12.90
N PHE A 126 3.66 2.66 -12.50
CA PHE A 126 4.99 2.19 -12.86
C PHE A 126 4.97 0.71 -13.16
N TYR A 127 5.89 0.30 -14.02
CA TYR A 127 6.10 -1.08 -14.41
C TYR A 127 7.53 -1.47 -14.11
N LEU A 128 7.69 -2.71 -13.65
CA LEU A 128 8.95 -3.40 -13.48
C LEU A 128 8.79 -4.80 -14.09
N GLY A 129 9.64 -5.18 -15.03
CA GLY A 129 9.54 -6.47 -15.72
C GLY A 129 10.89 -7.10 -15.97
N TYR A 130 10.90 -8.40 -16.23
CA TYR A 130 12.08 -9.13 -16.66
C TYR A 130 11.96 -9.45 -18.15
N GLU A 131 12.86 -8.88 -18.95
CA GLU A 131 12.89 -9.03 -20.41
C GLU A 131 14.33 -9.31 -20.85
N ASP A 132 14.52 -10.40 -21.62
CA ASP A 132 15.82 -10.80 -22.19
C ASP A 132 16.99 -10.78 -21.19
N GLY A 133 16.77 -11.33 -19.99
CA GLY A 133 17.80 -11.41 -18.95
C GLY A 133 18.04 -10.11 -18.18
N ARG A 134 17.21 -9.08 -18.38
CA ARG A 134 17.38 -7.76 -17.75
C ARG A 134 16.09 -7.31 -17.10
N VAL A 135 16.22 -6.52 -16.05
CA VAL A 135 15.09 -5.84 -15.45
C VAL A 135 14.85 -4.54 -16.21
N VAL A 136 13.63 -4.36 -16.71
CA VAL A 136 13.18 -3.16 -17.41
C VAL A 136 12.12 -2.42 -16.60
N GLN A 137 11.98 -1.12 -16.85
CA GLN A 137 11.07 -0.25 -16.14
C GLN A 137 10.51 0.86 -17.03
N PHE A 138 9.34 1.35 -16.67
CA PHE A 138 8.84 2.65 -17.08
C PHE A 138 7.88 3.22 -16.05
N THR A 139 7.64 4.52 -16.12
CA THR A 139 6.75 5.25 -15.23
C THR A 139 5.84 6.18 -16.01
N VAL A 140 4.59 6.33 -15.56
CA VAL A 140 3.62 7.30 -16.09
C VAL A 140 3.10 8.11 -14.90
N GLN A 141 3.47 9.39 -14.85
CA GLN A 141 2.86 10.33 -13.92
C GLN A 141 1.51 10.77 -14.47
N ARG A 142 0.58 11.15 -13.59
CA ARG A 142 -0.75 11.64 -14.00
C ARG A 142 -1.47 10.65 -14.92
N CYS A 143 -1.38 9.38 -14.57
CA CYS A 143 -1.90 8.29 -15.36
C CYS A 143 -3.41 8.16 -15.17
N GLU A 144 -4.16 8.40 -16.24
CA GLU A 144 -5.61 8.16 -16.26
C GLU A 144 -5.94 6.66 -16.28
N SER A 145 -7.09 6.29 -15.73
CA SER A 145 -7.51 4.88 -15.65
C SER A 145 -7.58 4.20 -17.02
N LYS A 146 -8.02 4.90 -18.08
CA LYS A 146 -8.05 4.34 -19.43
C LYS A 146 -6.64 4.00 -19.94
N THR A 147 -5.68 4.89 -19.72
CA THR A 147 -4.28 4.67 -20.07
C THR A 147 -3.70 3.47 -19.29
N ALA A 148 -4.01 3.36 -18.00
CA ALA A 148 -3.58 2.22 -17.19
C ALA A 148 -4.15 0.89 -17.71
N VAL A 149 -5.43 0.86 -18.10
CA VAL A 149 -6.08 -0.31 -18.71
C VAL A 149 -5.42 -0.69 -20.03
N ASP A 150 -5.18 0.29 -20.93
CA ASP A 150 -4.56 0.05 -22.23
C ASP A 150 -3.13 -0.53 -22.07
N ILE A 151 -2.34 0.03 -21.15
CA ILE A 151 -0.99 -0.47 -20.82
C ILE A 151 -1.07 -1.89 -20.26
N TYR A 152 -1.98 -2.15 -19.32
CA TYR A 152 -2.11 -3.47 -18.70
C TYR A 152 -2.51 -4.55 -19.71
N ASN A 153 -3.48 -4.25 -20.58
CA ASN A 153 -3.92 -5.14 -21.64
C ASN A 153 -2.78 -5.45 -22.62
N GLU A 154 -1.98 -4.44 -22.98
CA GLU A 154 -0.83 -4.63 -23.87
C GLU A 154 0.26 -5.49 -23.22
N LEU A 155 0.58 -5.27 -21.94
CA LEU A 155 1.52 -6.11 -21.20
C LEU A 155 1.04 -7.57 -21.11
N ILE A 156 -0.25 -7.78 -20.83
CA ILE A 156 -0.85 -9.12 -20.84
C ILE A 156 -0.75 -9.75 -22.23
N ARG A 157 -1.01 -9.00 -23.29
CA ARG A 157 -0.91 -9.49 -24.68
C ARG A 157 0.52 -9.93 -25.03
N GLN A 158 1.52 -9.21 -24.54
CA GLN A 158 2.94 -9.50 -24.80
C GLN A 158 3.50 -10.66 -23.96
N HIS A 159 3.16 -10.71 -22.67
CA HIS A 159 3.82 -11.64 -21.72
C HIS A 159 2.88 -12.66 -21.08
N GLY A 160 1.57 -12.49 -21.21
CA GLY A 160 0.55 -13.35 -20.60
C GLY A 160 0.21 -12.98 -19.15
N ILE A 161 -1.06 -13.19 -18.79
CA ILE A 161 -1.64 -12.83 -17.48
C ILE A 161 -1.03 -13.60 -16.29
N ALA A 162 -0.44 -14.77 -16.53
CA ALA A 162 0.23 -15.55 -15.47
C ALA A 162 1.58 -14.94 -15.03
N ILE A 163 2.19 -14.12 -15.88
CA ILE A 163 3.48 -13.46 -15.65
C ILE A 163 3.27 -12.02 -15.21
N VAL A 164 2.31 -11.29 -15.82
CA VAL A 164 2.03 -9.89 -15.51
C VAL A 164 1.07 -9.78 -14.34
N TRP A 165 1.55 -9.27 -13.22
CA TRP A 165 0.78 -9.04 -12.00
C TRP A 165 0.47 -7.56 -11.84
N LEU A 166 -0.82 -7.24 -11.76
CA LEU A 166 -1.28 -5.89 -11.45
C LEU A 166 -1.42 -5.71 -9.93
N LEU A 167 -0.81 -4.67 -9.38
CA LEU A 167 -0.98 -4.23 -8.01
C LEU A 167 -1.65 -2.85 -7.98
N LEU A 168 -2.67 -2.70 -7.13
CA LEU A 168 -3.46 -1.49 -7.00
C LEU A 168 -3.23 -0.87 -5.63
N ASP A 169 -3.01 0.44 -5.58
CA ASP A 169 -2.79 1.19 -4.34
C ASP A 169 -3.76 2.38 -4.24
N GLY A 170 -4.48 2.51 -3.14
CA GLY A 170 -5.36 3.65 -2.86
C GLY A 170 -6.75 3.60 -3.51
N PHE A 171 -7.08 2.51 -4.21
CA PHE A 171 -8.42 2.29 -4.79
C PHE A 171 -9.39 1.77 -3.74
N HIS A 172 -10.66 2.14 -3.87
CA HIS A 172 -11.73 1.42 -3.17
C HIS A 172 -12.10 0.21 -4.01
N TYR A 173 -12.37 -0.93 -3.36
CA TYR A 173 -12.64 -2.19 -4.05
C TYR A 173 -13.81 -2.11 -5.06
N PRO A 174 -14.94 -1.44 -4.75
CA PRO A 174 -16.05 -1.26 -5.72
C PRO A 174 -15.74 -0.26 -6.84
N ASP A 175 -14.74 0.60 -6.65
CA ASP A 175 -14.38 1.69 -7.58
C ASP A 175 -13.19 1.31 -8.47
N ILE A 176 -12.82 0.02 -8.53
CA ILE A 176 -11.76 -0.45 -9.42
C ILE A 176 -12.25 -0.31 -10.87
N PRO A 177 -11.49 0.38 -11.74
CA PRO A 177 -11.88 0.52 -13.15
C PRO A 177 -12.04 -0.82 -13.85
N GLU A 178 -13.00 -0.90 -14.77
CA GLU A 178 -13.16 -2.03 -15.67
C GLU A 178 -11.86 -2.25 -16.47
N GLY A 179 -11.43 -3.51 -16.58
CA GLY A 179 -10.15 -3.93 -17.16
C GLY A 179 -9.03 -4.09 -16.13
N LEU A 180 -9.17 -3.61 -14.90
CA LEU A 180 -8.18 -3.74 -13.82
C LEU A 180 -8.59 -4.73 -12.72
N GLU A 181 -9.73 -5.43 -12.87
CA GLU A 181 -10.27 -6.30 -11.85
C GLU A 181 -9.43 -7.57 -11.64
N THR A 182 -8.58 -7.94 -12.60
CA THR A 182 -7.70 -9.12 -12.49
C THR A 182 -6.45 -8.88 -11.65
N PHE A 183 -6.42 -7.79 -10.88
CA PHE A 183 -5.32 -7.46 -9.96
C PHE A 183 -4.95 -8.63 -9.03
N LYS A 184 -3.68 -8.69 -8.66
CA LYS A 184 -3.13 -9.67 -7.73
C LYS A 184 -3.12 -9.18 -6.28
N LEU A 185 -2.82 -7.90 -6.07
CA LEU A 185 -2.84 -7.25 -4.76
C LEU A 185 -3.55 -5.89 -4.83
N LEU A 186 -4.45 -5.63 -3.89
CA LEU A 186 -5.01 -4.31 -3.64
C LEU A 186 -4.61 -3.84 -2.24
N ALA A 187 -3.97 -2.68 -2.12
CA ALA A 187 -3.83 -1.96 -0.85
C ALA A 187 -4.88 -0.87 -0.75
N THR A 188 -5.79 -1.00 0.22
CA THR A 188 -6.91 -0.06 0.39
C THR A 188 -7.14 0.31 1.84
N SER A 189 -7.55 1.56 2.07
CA SER A 189 -7.89 2.03 3.42
C SER A 189 -9.37 1.90 3.76
N GLN A 190 -10.19 1.46 2.81
CA GLN A 190 -11.62 1.24 3.03
C GLN A 190 -11.88 -0.19 3.52
N PRO A 191 -12.93 -0.40 4.31
CA PRO A 191 -13.47 -1.73 4.54
C PRO A 191 -13.81 -2.40 3.20
N VAL A 192 -13.55 -3.71 3.12
CA VAL A 192 -13.92 -4.52 1.97
C VAL A 192 -14.81 -5.65 2.46
N ASP A 193 -16.07 -5.61 2.07
CA ASP A 193 -17.02 -6.70 2.32
C ASP A 193 -17.08 -7.62 1.10
N LEU A 194 -16.39 -8.75 1.20
CA LEU A 194 -16.40 -9.77 0.16
C LEU A 194 -17.67 -10.61 0.26
N LYS A 195 -18.46 -10.65 -0.81
CA LYS A 195 -19.61 -11.55 -0.92
C LYS A 195 -19.13 -13.00 -0.97
N SER A 196 -20.00 -13.96 -0.64
CA SER A 196 -19.65 -15.38 -0.54
C SER A 196 -18.97 -15.94 -1.80
N GLN A 197 -19.41 -15.53 -2.99
CA GLN A 197 -18.81 -15.95 -4.27
C GLN A 197 -17.41 -15.37 -4.48
N GLU A 198 -17.14 -14.16 -3.98
CA GLU A 198 -15.84 -13.50 -4.13
C GLU A 198 -14.78 -14.11 -3.19
N ARG A 199 -15.19 -14.61 -2.01
CA ARG A 199 -14.30 -15.31 -1.06
C ARG A 199 -13.66 -16.58 -1.62
N VAL A 200 -14.21 -17.11 -2.71
CA VAL A 200 -13.62 -18.21 -3.47
C VAL A 200 -12.34 -17.76 -4.21
N TYR A 201 -12.28 -16.50 -4.65
CA TYR A 201 -11.21 -15.98 -5.51
C TYR A 201 -10.42 -14.82 -4.89
N ALA A 202 -10.82 -14.31 -3.72
CA ALA A 202 -10.15 -13.21 -3.02
C ALA A 202 -10.13 -13.44 -1.50
N TYR A 203 -9.16 -12.82 -0.83
CA TYR A 203 -9.11 -12.77 0.63
C TYR A 203 -8.54 -11.44 1.13
N CYS A 204 -8.94 -11.06 2.34
CA CYS A 204 -8.47 -9.85 2.99
C CYS A 204 -7.34 -10.17 3.98
N CYS A 205 -6.30 -9.35 3.98
CA CYS A 205 -5.25 -9.30 5.00
C CYS A 205 -5.34 -7.96 5.71
N LEU A 206 -5.54 -7.97 7.02
CA LEU A 206 -5.53 -6.73 7.81
C LEU A 206 -4.10 -6.39 8.20
N LEU A 207 -3.65 -5.19 7.81
CA LEU A 207 -2.51 -4.54 8.45
C LEU A 207 -3.05 -3.69 9.60
N SER A 208 -2.71 -4.05 10.82
CA SER A 208 -3.17 -3.33 12.01
C SER A 208 -2.46 -2.00 12.16
N SER A 209 -3.16 -1.03 12.77
CA SER A 209 -2.57 0.25 13.19
C SER A 209 -1.32 0.04 14.06
N TRP A 210 -0.46 1.05 14.09
CA TRP A 210 0.77 0.96 14.85
C TRP A 210 0.50 0.99 16.35
N SER A 211 1.15 0.08 17.07
CA SER A 211 1.13 0.11 18.53
C SER A 211 1.94 1.29 19.06
N LYS A 212 1.63 1.74 20.29
CA LYS A 212 2.43 2.77 20.97
C LYS A 212 3.91 2.39 21.02
N LYS A 213 4.21 1.14 21.34
CA LYS A 213 5.59 0.63 21.44
C LYS A 213 6.33 0.71 20.11
N ASP A 214 5.67 0.38 19.00
CA ASP A 214 6.30 0.38 17.69
C ASP A 214 6.51 1.80 17.17
N LEU A 215 5.53 2.70 17.36
CA LEU A 215 5.72 4.12 17.06
C LEU A 215 6.83 4.73 17.93
N TRP A 216 6.92 4.30 19.19
CA TRP A 216 8.02 4.72 20.05
C TRP A 216 9.38 4.30 19.51
N SER A 217 9.48 3.06 19.03
CA SER A 217 10.70 2.53 18.43
C SER A 217 11.04 3.24 17.12
N LEU A 218 10.06 3.45 16.23
CA LEU A 218 10.21 4.21 14.99
C LEU A 218 10.69 5.65 15.25
N GLY A 219 10.00 6.38 16.14
CA GLY A 219 10.35 7.76 16.47
C GLY A 219 11.77 7.88 17.02
N ASN A 220 12.17 6.97 17.91
CA ASN A 220 13.53 6.98 18.48
C ASN A 220 14.62 6.54 17.48
N LEU A 221 14.36 5.49 16.70
CA LEU A 221 15.39 4.89 15.84
C LEU A 221 15.58 5.65 14.53
N ILE A 222 14.50 6.17 13.94
CA ILE A 222 14.53 6.83 12.63
C ILE A 222 14.51 8.36 12.78
N HIS A 223 13.53 8.90 13.50
CA HIS A 223 13.25 10.34 13.53
C HIS A 223 13.99 11.11 14.63
N LYS A 224 14.50 10.41 15.65
CA LYS A 224 15.19 10.99 16.81
C LYS A 224 14.32 11.98 17.61
N PHE A 225 13.03 11.69 17.70
CA PHE A 225 12.09 12.46 18.52
C PHE A 225 12.45 12.41 20.00
N GLY A 226 12.16 13.50 20.72
CA GLY A 226 12.33 13.62 22.16
C GLY A 226 11.29 12.79 22.92
N ALA A 227 11.67 12.20 24.07
CA ALA A 227 10.73 11.36 24.83
C ALA A 227 9.48 12.11 25.31
N ASP A 228 9.59 13.43 25.48
CA ASP A 228 8.54 14.36 25.89
C ASP A 228 7.45 14.58 24.82
N GLU A 229 7.79 14.54 23.53
CA GLU A 229 6.81 14.70 22.44
C GLU A 229 6.14 13.38 22.00
N MET A 230 6.69 12.22 22.39
CA MET A 230 6.24 10.92 21.89
C MET A 230 4.83 10.53 22.34
N ASP A 231 4.45 10.89 23.56
CA ASP A 231 3.10 10.64 24.08
C ASP A 231 2.06 11.48 23.36
N GLU A 232 2.37 12.75 23.12
CA GLU A 232 1.50 13.69 22.40
C GLU A 232 1.32 13.26 20.94
N ARG A 233 2.43 12.94 20.24
CA ARG A 233 2.39 12.41 18.88
C ARG A 233 1.57 11.13 18.77
N TYR A 234 1.72 10.21 19.73
CA TYR A 234 0.91 8.98 19.74
C TYR A 234 -0.57 9.27 19.96
N TYR A 235 -0.88 10.12 20.94
CA TYR A 235 -2.26 10.49 21.28
C TYR A 235 -3.02 11.05 20.08
N TYR A 236 -2.41 11.97 19.34
CA TYR A 236 -3.03 12.59 18.18
C TYR A 236 -3.00 11.69 16.94
N SER A 237 -1.89 11.01 16.64
CA SER A 237 -1.79 10.19 15.42
C SER A 237 -2.66 8.93 15.42
N GLY A 238 -3.11 8.44 16.58
CA GLY A 238 -4.01 7.29 16.69
C GLY A 238 -3.47 5.99 16.05
N GLY A 239 -2.14 5.82 15.99
CA GLY A 239 -1.49 4.68 15.35
C GLY A 239 -1.26 4.82 13.83
N SER A 240 -1.53 6.00 13.25
CA SER A 240 -1.12 6.34 11.89
C SER A 240 0.34 6.76 11.87
N VAL A 241 1.21 5.99 11.21
CA VAL A 241 2.62 6.38 11.09
C VAL A 241 2.79 7.66 10.28
N ARG A 242 1.98 7.88 9.25
CA ARG A 242 2.01 9.11 8.45
C ARG A 242 1.79 10.36 9.30
N GLU A 243 0.78 10.36 10.16
CA GLU A 243 0.50 11.51 11.03
C GLU A 243 1.56 11.61 12.15
N PHE A 244 1.96 10.48 12.73
CA PHE A 244 2.98 10.45 13.79
C PHE A 244 4.30 11.09 13.38
N THR A 245 4.67 10.97 12.10
CA THR A 245 5.93 11.45 11.53
C THR A 245 5.86 12.86 10.94
N LEU A 246 4.76 13.60 11.12
CA LEU A 246 4.71 15.02 10.76
C LEU A 246 5.76 15.83 11.54
N ASP A 247 6.10 17.02 11.06
CA ASP A 247 7.24 17.77 11.60
C ASP A 247 6.98 18.16 13.07
N THR A 248 5.74 18.54 13.41
CA THR A 248 5.37 18.96 14.77
C THR A 248 4.09 18.30 15.28
N SER A 249 3.93 18.18 16.61
CA SER A 249 2.68 17.69 17.21
C SER A 249 1.48 18.59 16.93
N GLU A 250 1.69 19.90 16.75
CA GLU A 250 0.65 20.86 16.40
C GLU A 250 0.07 20.60 15.00
N GLU A 251 0.87 20.18 14.03
CA GLU A 251 0.37 19.78 12.70
C GLU A 251 -0.51 18.52 12.77
N ILE A 252 -0.16 17.59 13.65
CA ILE A 252 -0.97 16.39 13.89
C ILE A 252 -2.32 16.79 14.49
N ARG A 253 -2.28 17.67 15.50
CA ARG A 253 -3.48 18.20 16.15
C ARG A 253 -4.37 18.95 15.17
N LYS A 254 -3.81 19.86 14.38
CA LYS A 254 -4.55 20.59 13.35
C LYS A 254 -5.25 19.67 12.37
N THR A 255 -4.58 18.61 11.92
CA THR A 255 -5.18 17.61 11.03
C THR A 255 -6.41 16.94 11.64
N ILE A 256 -6.42 16.74 12.96
CA ILE A 256 -7.56 16.17 13.70
C ILE A 256 -8.65 17.22 13.89
N ASP A 257 -8.29 18.43 14.31
CA ASP A 257 -9.24 19.52 14.51
C ASP A 257 -9.97 19.84 13.20
N ASP A 258 -9.27 19.89 12.06
CA ASP A 258 -9.86 20.05 10.73
C ASP A 258 -10.84 18.91 10.40
N ALA A 259 -10.50 17.66 10.75
CA ALA A 259 -11.37 16.50 10.54
C ALA A 259 -12.63 16.53 11.43
N VAL A 260 -12.50 16.97 12.69
CA VAL A 260 -13.61 17.10 13.64
C VAL A 260 -14.53 18.25 13.23
N SER A 261 -14.00 19.43 12.89
CA SER A 261 -14.78 20.56 12.41
C SER A 261 -15.57 20.21 11.14
N GLY A 262 -14.97 19.46 10.21
CA GLY A 262 -15.68 18.95 9.04
C GLY A 262 -16.85 18.00 9.38
N MET A 263 -16.74 17.21 10.45
CA MET A 263 -17.85 16.38 10.93
C MET A 263 -18.97 17.20 11.58
N GLU A 264 -18.63 18.25 12.32
CA GLU A 264 -19.62 19.16 12.92
C GLU A 264 -20.43 19.87 11.83
N GLU A 265 -19.78 20.36 10.77
CA GLU A 265 -20.47 20.95 9.61
C GLU A 265 -21.41 19.95 8.92
N LEU A 266 -20.97 18.70 8.69
CA LEU A 266 -21.82 17.65 8.13
C LEU A 266 -23.01 17.29 9.04
N SER A 267 -22.82 17.34 10.36
CA SER A 267 -23.89 17.09 11.33
C SER A 267 -24.94 18.21 11.35
N ILE A 268 -24.51 19.46 11.14
CA ILE A 268 -25.38 20.63 11.03
C ILE A 268 -26.20 20.55 9.73
N VAL A 269 -25.54 20.23 8.59
CA VAL A 269 -26.21 20.05 7.30
C VAL A 269 -27.21 18.88 7.36
N SER A 270 -26.86 17.75 7.98
CA SER A 270 -27.79 16.63 8.17
C SER A 270 -29.02 17.03 8.99
N ARG A 271 -28.87 17.88 10.02
CA ARG A 271 -29.99 18.36 10.83
C ARG A 271 -30.87 19.36 10.08
N MET A 272 -30.29 20.19 9.22
CA MET A 272 -31.05 21.12 8.37
C MET A 272 -31.88 20.39 7.31
N VAL A 273 -31.35 19.33 6.69
CA VAL A 273 -32.06 18.55 5.65
C VAL A 273 -33.24 17.75 6.23
N ILE A 274 -33.19 17.34 7.50
CA ILE A 274 -34.30 16.62 8.17
C ILE A 274 -35.35 17.60 8.73
N GLY A 275 -35.01 18.89 8.91
CA GLY A 275 -35.91 19.91 9.45
C GLY A 275 -36.99 20.44 8.50
N ASP A 276 -36.87 20.18 7.18
CA ASP A 276 -37.80 20.70 6.16
C ASP A 276 -38.93 19.71 5.77
N ALA A 277 -38.96 18.51 6.36
CA ALA A 277 -40.12 17.63 6.25
C ALA A 277 -41.22 18.07 7.26
N GLY A 278 -41.88 19.19 6.95
CA GLY A 278 -43.08 19.63 7.66
C GLY A 278 -44.17 18.56 7.64
N PRO A 279 -45.08 18.53 8.63
CA PRO A 279 -46.08 17.48 8.74
C PRO A 279 -47.02 17.51 7.54
N VAL A 280 -47.17 16.37 6.89
CA VAL A 280 -48.23 16.13 5.90
C VAL A 280 -49.55 16.11 6.66
N THR A 281 -50.29 17.22 6.60
CA THR A 281 -51.70 17.30 7.00
C THR A 281 -52.61 16.78 5.90
#